data_AF-A0A1A2VBY0-F1
#
_entry.id   AF-A0A1A2VBY0-F1
#
_cell.length_a   1.000
_cell.length_b   1.000
_cell.length_c   1.000
_cell.angle_alpha   90.00
_cell.angle_beta   90.00
_cell.angle_gamma   90.00
#
_symmetry.space_group_name_H-M   'P 1'
#
loop_
_entity.id
_entity.type
_entity.pdbx_description
1 polymer ?
#
loop_
_entity_poly.entity_id
_entity_poly.type
_entity_poly.pdbx_seq_one_letter_code
_entity_poly.pdbx_strand_id
1 'polypeptide(L)'
;MMDGMSDNLHTITVRLPDGLQSWEIEELITEAAQKLVGPDNKVVNLKNRGGVIVDPDTRDTSWTYEYQVIHPNAGGKSGTYI
;
A
#
# COMPACT_ATOMS: atom_id res chain seq x y z
N MET A 1 4.01 11.62 24.68
CA MET A 1 4.38 11.20 23.31
C MET A 1 3.26 10.29 22.86
N MET A 2 2.51 10.68 21.83
CA MET A 2 1.39 9.88 21.33
C MET A 2 1.96 8.69 20.56
N ASP A 3 1.79 7.50 21.11
CA ASP A 3 2.11 6.22 20.46
C ASP A 3 1.00 5.96 19.44
N GLY A 4 1.26 6.29 18.17
CA GLY A 4 0.31 6.00 17.10
C GLY A 4 0.18 4.49 16.94
N MET A 5 -0.99 3.94 17.25
CA MET A 5 -1.28 2.52 16.98
C MET A 5 -1.07 2.25 15.48
N SER A 6 -0.18 1.32 15.17
CA SER A 6 -0.10 0.73 13.84
C SER A 6 -1.20 -0.32 13.71
N ASP A 7 -2.09 -0.17 12.76
CA ASP A 7 -3.09 -1.17 12.42
C ASP A 7 -2.47 -2.41 11.77
N ASN A 8 -3.31 -3.45 11.63
CA ASN A 8 -2.96 -4.76 11.06
C ASN A 8 -2.26 -4.64 9.70
N LEU A 9 -1.58 -5.72 9.29
CA LEU A 9 -0.91 -5.80 7.99
C LEU A 9 -1.95 -5.70 6.85
N HIS A 10 -1.79 -4.72 5.97
CA HIS A 10 -2.61 -4.51 4.79
C HIS A 10 -1.88 -4.96 3.53
N THR A 11 -2.64 -5.37 2.51
CA THR A 11 -2.11 -5.77 1.21
C THR A 11 -2.74 -4.93 0.11
N ILE A 12 -1.94 -4.50 -0.85
CA ILE A 12 -2.37 -3.86 -2.09
C ILE A 12 -1.80 -4.63 -3.28
N THR A 13 -2.64 -4.87 -4.28
CA THR A 13 -2.23 -5.39 -5.58
C THR A 13 -2.52 -4.35 -6.64
N VAL A 14 -1.48 -3.94 -7.36
CA VAL A 14 -1.59 -2.96 -8.46
C VAL A 14 -1.17 -3.63 -9.76
N ARG A 15 -1.86 -3.30 -10.85
CA ARG A 15 -1.45 -3.67 -12.20
C ARG A 15 -0.70 -2.48 -12.80
N LEU A 16 0.56 -2.70 -13.14
CA LEU A 16 1.43 -1.68 -13.71
C LEU A 16 2.02 -2.18 -15.03
N PRO A 17 2.27 -1.27 -16.00
CA PRO A 17 2.95 -1.63 -17.23
C PRO A 17 4.40 -2.06 -16.95
N ASP A 18 4.93 -2.94 -17.80
CA ASP A 18 6.37 -3.27 -17.83
C ASP A 18 7.22 -2.04 -18.19
N GLY A 19 8.50 -2.09 -17.86
CA GLY A 19 9.48 -1.05 -18.15
C GLY A 19 9.63 0.03 -17.07
N LEU A 20 8.79 0.01 -16.03
CA LEU A 20 8.96 0.89 -14.86
C LEU A 20 10.16 0.45 -14.01
N GLN A 21 10.92 1.42 -13.52
CA GLN A 21 11.97 1.17 -12.54
C GLN A 21 11.35 0.87 -11.17
N SER A 22 12.09 0.17 -10.31
CA SER A 22 11.60 -0.25 -9.00
C SER A 22 11.14 0.91 -8.11
N TRP A 23 11.82 2.07 -8.20
CA TRP A 23 11.44 3.26 -7.43
C TRP A 23 10.15 3.92 -7.94
N GLU A 24 9.87 3.85 -9.25
CA GLU A 24 8.60 4.34 -9.82
C GLU A 24 7.44 3.46 -9.34
N ILE A 25 7.65 2.14 -9.31
CA ILE A 25 6.67 1.18 -8.80
C ILE A 25 6.38 1.45 -7.32
N GLU A 26 7.42 1.66 -6.50
CA GLU A 26 7.27 1.95 -5.07
C GLU A 26 6.56 3.27 -4.80
N GLU A 27 6.82 4.32 -5.60
CA GLU A 27 6.14 5.61 -5.50
C GLU A 27 4.65 5.47 -5.82
N LEU A 28 4.32 4.86 -6.97
CA LEU A 28 2.93 4.65 -7.39
C LEU A 28 2.14 3.82 -6.37
N ILE A 29 2.77 2.80 -5.80
CA ILE A 29 2.15 1.94 -4.79
C ILE A 29 1.98 2.68 -3.47
N THR A 30 2.97 3.48 -3.07
CA THR A 30 2.87 4.32 -1.87
C THR A 30 1.72 5.30 -2.02
N GLU A 31 1.61 5.98 -3.16
CA GLU A 31 0.50 6.90 -3.45
C GLU A 31 -0.86 6.19 -3.45
N ALA A 32 -0.95 5.00 -4.07
CA ALA A 32 -2.17 4.22 -4.11
C ALA A 32 -2.59 3.77 -2.71
N ALA A 33 -1.65 3.23 -1.92
CA ALA A 33 -1.89 2.85 -0.54
C ALA A 33 -2.30 4.06 0.31
N GLN A 34 -1.64 5.21 0.13
CA GLN A 34 -1.94 6.43 0.85
C GLN A 34 -3.35 6.96 0.53
N LYS A 35 -3.79 6.86 -0.73
CA LYS A 35 -5.16 7.20 -1.14
C LYS A 35 -6.20 6.27 -0.51
N LEU A 36 -5.90 4.99 -0.36
CA LEU A 36 -6.81 4.01 0.25
C LEU A 36 -6.98 4.24 1.75
N VAL A 37 -5.88 4.56 2.47
CA VAL A 37 -5.95 4.77 3.92
C VAL A 37 -6.43 6.17 4.29
N GLY A 38 -6.39 7.12 3.36
CA GLY A 38 -6.83 8.50 3.58
C GLY A 38 -5.72 9.42 4.11
N PRO A 39 -5.94 10.75 4.06
CA PRO A 39 -4.90 11.76 4.27
C PRO A 39 -4.42 11.87 5.73
N ASP A 40 -5.25 11.48 6.70
CA ASP A 40 -4.92 11.53 8.12
C ASP A 40 -4.08 10.35 8.60
N ASN A 41 -3.92 9.32 7.78
CA ASN A 41 -3.22 8.10 8.10
C ASN A 41 -1.88 8.04 7.39
N LYS A 42 -0.95 7.23 7.88
CA LYS A 42 0.39 7.11 7.29
C LYS A 42 0.70 5.68 6.92
N VAL A 43 1.02 5.44 5.65
CA VAL A 43 1.57 4.17 5.18
C VAL A 43 3.03 4.04 5.64
N VAL A 44 3.36 2.91 6.26
CA VAL A 44 4.73 2.56 6.70
C VAL A 44 5.04 1.10 6.38
N ASN A 45 6.33 0.75 6.41
CA ASN A 45 6.81 -0.63 6.21
C ASN A 45 6.29 -1.30 4.93
N LEU A 46 6.25 -0.53 3.83
CA LEU A 46 5.89 -1.03 2.51
C LEU A 46 6.92 -2.10 2.07
N LYS A 47 6.44 -3.31 1.75
CA LYS A 47 7.25 -4.46 1.37
C LYS A 47 6.67 -5.14 0.14
N ASN A 48 7.51 -5.30 -0.89
CA ASN A 48 7.17 -6.09 -2.06
C ASN A 48 7.07 -7.57 -1.69
N ARG A 49 5.95 -8.21 -2.03
CA ARG A 49 5.73 -9.66 -1.86
C ARG A 49 5.91 -10.45 -3.15
N GLY A 50 5.97 -9.76 -4.29
CA GLY A 50 6.21 -10.36 -5.60
C GLY A 50 5.39 -9.70 -6.70
N GLY A 51 5.90 -9.81 -7.92
CA GLY A 51 5.20 -9.46 -9.15
C GLY A 51 4.83 -10.73 -9.93
N VAL A 52 3.63 -10.76 -10.49
CA VAL A 52 3.19 -11.79 -11.43
C VAL A 52 2.86 -11.11 -12.75
N ILE A 53 3.42 -11.58 -13.86
CA ILE A 53 3.03 -11.11 -15.19
C ILE A 53 1.60 -11.63 -15.43
N VAL A 54 0.65 -10.71 -15.63
CA VAL A 54 -0.78 -11.06 -15.73
C VAL A 54 -1.27 -11.02 -17.17
N ASP A 55 -0.67 -10.17 -18.00
CA ASP A 55 -1.01 -10.07 -19.41
C ASP A 55 0.28 -9.99 -20.26
N PRO A 56 0.59 -11.02 -21.06
CA PRO A 56 1.80 -11.04 -21.88
C PRO A 56 1.70 -10.14 -23.12
N ASP A 57 0.50 -9.75 -23.56
CA ASP A 57 0.26 -8.92 -24.74
C ASP A 57 0.40 -7.43 -24.40
N THR A 58 -0.12 -6.99 -23.25
CA THR A 58 0.05 -5.62 -22.72
C THR A 58 1.31 -5.47 -21.87
N ARG A 59 1.98 -6.59 -21.55
CA ARG A 59 3.08 -6.66 -20.58
C ARG A 59 2.70 -6.08 -19.22
N ASP A 60 1.46 -6.23 -18.81
CA ASP A 60 1.06 -5.78 -17.49
C ASP A 60 1.54 -6.77 -16.42
N THR A 61 2.25 -6.24 -15.42
CA THR A 61 2.67 -6.98 -14.24
C THR A 61 1.83 -6.55 -13.05
N SER A 62 1.24 -7.52 -12.36
CA SER A 62 0.57 -7.28 -11.08
C SER A 62 1.58 -7.40 -9.95
N TRP A 63 1.79 -6.30 -9.25
CA TRP A 63 2.66 -6.22 -8.10
C TRP A 63 1.85 -6.26 -6.82
N THR A 64 2.22 -7.17 -5.91
CA THR A 64 1.58 -7.29 -4.60
C THR A 64 2.53 -6.78 -3.53
N TYR A 65 2.05 -5.83 -2.74
CA TYR A 65 2.78 -5.20 -1.67
C TYR A 65 1.99 -5.27 -0.37
N GLU A 66 2.72 -5.43 0.73
CA GLU A 66 2.16 -5.32 2.06
C GLU A 66 2.64 -4.03 2.72
N TYR A 67 1.79 -3.45 3.55
CA TYR A 67 2.11 -2.25 4.29
C TYR A 67 1.38 -2.23 5.63
N GLN A 68 1.86 -1.39 6.53
CA GLN A 68 1.21 -1.07 7.79
C GLN A 68 0.70 0.36 7.75
N VAL A 69 -0.31 0.65 8.56
CA VAL A 69 -0.92 1.97 8.63
C VAL A 69 -0.79 2.49 10.03
N ILE A 70 -0.27 3.70 10.20
CA ILE A 70 -0.27 4.41 11.47
C ILE A 70 -1.43 5.40 11.44
N HIS A 71 -2.24 5.36 12.50
CA HIS A 71 -3.35 6.29 12.71
C HIS A 71 -2.97 7.33 13.79
N PRO A 72 -2.36 8.47 13.42
CA PRO A 72 -1.86 9.45 14.39
C PRO A 72 -2.96 10.10 15.23
N ASN A 73 -4.19 10.15 14.71
CA ASN A 73 -5.37 10.72 15.39
C ASN A 73 -6.34 9.65 15.91
N ALA A 74 -5.91 8.39 16.08
CA ALA A 74 -6.75 7.33 16.66
C ALA A 74 -6.99 7.50 18.18
N GLY A 75 -7.37 8.71 18.60
CA GLY A 75 -8.03 8.95 19.88
C GLY A 75 -9.36 8.19 19.94
N GLY A 76 -9.29 6.90 20.25
CA GLY A 76 -10.40 6.11 20.77
C GLY A 76 -11.55 5.77 19.82
N LYS A 77 -11.32 5.61 18.50
CA LYS A 77 -12.33 5.00 17.62
C LYS A 77 -11.73 3.91 16.75
N SER A 78 -11.67 2.71 17.32
CA SER A 78 -11.66 1.45 16.59
C SER A 78 -12.91 1.38 15.71
N GLY A 79 -12.78 1.79 14.45
CA GLY A 79 -13.80 1.61 13.43
C GLY A 79 -13.65 0.23 12.81
N THR A 80 -14.54 -0.70 13.14
CA THR A 80 -14.74 -1.92 12.36
C THR A 80 -15.36 -1.52 11.03
N TYR A 81 -14.65 -1.71 9.92
CA TYR A 81 -15.23 -1.70 8.58
C TYR A 81 -15.70 -3.12 8.26
N ILE A 82 -17.02 -3.30 8.15
CA ILE A 82 -17.69 -4.51 7.64
C ILE A 82 -17.90 -4.40 6.13
#